data_AF-A0AAV0V844-F1
#
_entry.id   AF-A0AAV0V844-F1
#
_cell.length_a   1.000
_cell.length_b   1.000
_cell.length_c   1.000
_cell.angle_alpha   90.00
_cell.angle_beta   90.00
_cell.angle_gamma   90.00
#
_symmetry.space_group_name_H-M   'P 1'
#
loop_
_entity.id
_entity.type
_entity.pdbx_description
1 polymer ?
#
loop_
_entity_poly.entity_id
_entity_poly.type
_entity_poly.pdbx_seq_one_letter_code
_entity_poly.pdbx_strand_id
1 'polypeptide(L)'
;MTSSRDAASYMEVVTRSKEAIGLSKATNRFQEAERLLRDVLSRQPRAGFDELAVALTQNELGRVLRHLGALDEALELLTKALDVRDRADEAAGSRIALRDGNLTRNEIAKVYEAMGDCTKALEIREPGKRICSNEACEAFHYMDGELLACSRCKCVFYCSKTCQRHDWTTRHKLLCQEVKMEKMLSWERGQ
;
A
#
# COMPACT_ATOMS: atom_id res chain seq x y z
N MET A 1 22.89 22.98 -14.61
CA MET A 1 21.97 23.42 -15.67
C MET A 1 21.35 22.17 -16.28
N THR A 2 20.12 21.82 -15.89
CA THR A 2 19.37 20.73 -16.53
C THR A 2 18.99 21.17 -17.95
N SER A 3 19.20 20.31 -18.95
CA SER A 3 18.88 20.63 -20.35
C SER A 3 17.36 20.74 -20.52
N SER A 4 16.90 21.56 -21.48
CA SER A 4 15.47 21.63 -21.85
C SER A 4 14.89 20.24 -22.19
N ARG A 5 15.72 19.34 -22.73
CA ARG A 5 15.36 17.95 -23.03
C ARG A 5 15.15 17.10 -21.77
N ASP A 6 15.92 17.34 -20.72
CA ASP A 6 15.81 16.62 -19.45
C ASP A 6 14.54 17.03 -18.71
N ALA A 7 14.20 18.32 -18.74
CA ALA A 7 12.96 18.85 -18.17
C ALA A 7 11.71 18.29 -18.89
N ALA A 8 11.75 18.19 -20.23
CA ALA A 8 10.66 17.59 -20.99
C ALA A 8 10.47 16.10 -20.64
N SER A 9 11.57 15.34 -20.55
CA SER A 9 11.52 13.93 -20.15
C SER A 9 10.98 13.74 -18.74
N TYR A 10 11.37 14.60 -17.79
CA TYR A 10 10.85 14.56 -16.42
C TYR A 10 9.34 14.81 -16.39
N MET A 11 8.88 15.87 -17.07
CA MET A 11 7.46 16.24 -17.11
C MET A 11 6.59 15.18 -17.81
N GLU A 12 7.13 14.52 -18.83
CA GLU A 12 6.47 13.40 -19.50
C GLU A 12 6.23 12.23 -18.54
N VAL A 13 7.22 11.86 -17.73
CA VAL A 13 7.10 10.81 -16.70
C VAL A 13 6.08 11.21 -15.63
N VAL A 14 6.09 12.47 -15.16
CA VAL A 14 5.09 12.96 -14.18
C VAL A 14 3.67 12.87 -14.75
N THR A 15 3.48 13.26 -16.01
CA THR A 15 2.16 13.24 -16.67
C THR A 15 1.63 11.83 -16.77
N ARG A 16 2.45 10.87 -17.23
CA ARG A 16 2.06 9.45 -17.31
C ARG A 16 1.74 8.85 -15.94
N SER A 17 2.53 9.17 -14.91
CA SER A 17 2.24 8.74 -13.54
C SER A 17 0.87 9.21 -13.07
N LYS A 18 0.52 10.49 -13.32
CA LYS A 18 -0.79 11.05 -12.96
C LYS A 18 -1.93 10.36 -13.73
N GLU A 19 -1.73 10.12 -15.03
CA GLU A 19 -2.70 9.42 -15.87
C GLU A 19 -2.95 7.99 -15.34
N ALA A 20 -1.90 7.24 -15.03
CA ALA A 20 -2.01 5.89 -14.50
C ALA A 20 -2.75 5.84 -13.16
N ILE A 21 -2.47 6.79 -12.26
CA ILE A 21 -3.17 6.92 -10.97
C ILE A 21 -4.67 7.21 -11.22
N GLY A 22 -4.99 8.10 -12.15
CA GLY A 22 -6.38 8.40 -12.53
C GLY A 22 -7.11 7.18 -13.09
N LEU A 23 -6.48 6.45 -14.01
CA LEU A 23 -7.04 5.22 -14.59
C LEU A 23 -7.34 4.18 -13.50
N SER A 24 -6.44 4.01 -12.55
CA SER A 24 -6.62 3.06 -11.46
C SER A 24 -7.67 3.50 -10.44
N LYS A 25 -7.58 4.72 -9.89
CA LYS A 25 -8.43 5.16 -8.76
C LYS A 25 -9.84 5.59 -9.18
N ALA A 26 -9.99 6.21 -10.34
CA ALA A 26 -11.28 6.77 -10.76
C ALA A 26 -12.05 5.86 -11.73
N THR A 27 -11.35 5.06 -12.53
CA THR A 27 -11.99 4.30 -13.63
C THR A 27 -11.84 2.79 -13.53
N ASN A 28 -11.09 2.28 -12.53
CA ASN A 28 -10.77 0.84 -12.38
C ASN A 28 -10.15 0.20 -13.65
N ARG A 29 -9.49 0.99 -14.50
CA ARG A 29 -8.82 0.52 -15.73
C ARG A 29 -7.41 0.00 -15.39
N PHE A 30 -7.35 -1.08 -14.62
CA PHE A 30 -6.12 -1.59 -14.03
C PHE A 30 -5.08 -2.04 -15.05
N GLN A 31 -5.50 -2.70 -16.14
CA GLN A 31 -4.58 -3.18 -17.19
C GLN A 31 -3.88 -2.01 -17.91
N GLU A 32 -4.55 -0.88 -18.07
CA GLU A 32 -3.98 0.29 -18.72
C GLU A 32 -3.07 1.07 -17.75
N ALA A 33 -3.50 1.20 -16.49
CA ALA A 33 -2.66 1.73 -15.43
C ALA A 33 -1.36 0.92 -15.28
N GLU A 34 -1.42 -0.41 -15.34
CA GLU A 34 -0.26 -1.29 -15.28
C GLU A 34 0.77 -0.96 -16.38
N ARG A 35 0.30 -0.87 -17.64
CA ARG A 35 1.16 -0.56 -18.79
C ARG A 35 1.88 0.79 -18.61
N LEU A 36 1.16 1.82 -18.17
CA LEU A 36 1.74 3.14 -17.94
C LEU A 36 2.72 3.14 -16.78
N LEU A 37 2.41 2.47 -15.67
CA LEU A 37 3.31 2.41 -14.50
C LEU A 37 4.60 1.65 -14.81
N ARG A 38 4.55 0.59 -15.62
CA ARG A 38 5.76 -0.10 -16.11
C ARG A 38 6.62 0.80 -17.01
N ASP A 39 6.00 1.55 -17.92
CA ASP A 39 6.72 2.53 -18.74
C ASP A 39 7.38 3.62 -17.88
N VAL A 40 6.64 4.18 -16.91
CA VAL A 40 7.15 5.15 -15.93
C VAL A 40 8.37 4.61 -15.20
N LEU A 41 8.28 3.41 -14.60
CA LEU A 41 9.38 2.80 -13.86
C LEU A 41 10.65 2.63 -14.71
N SER A 42 10.49 2.27 -15.99
CA SER A 42 11.62 2.11 -16.91
C SER A 42 12.33 3.43 -17.25
N ARG A 43 11.64 4.57 -17.13
CA ARG A 43 12.14 5.90 -17.50
C ARG A 43 12.66 6.72 -16.32
N GLN A 44 12.12 6.50 -15.13
CA GLN A 44 12.45 7.27 -13.92
C GLN A 44 13.97 7.45 -13.68
N PRO A 45 14.83 6.40 -13.77
CA PRO A 45 16.26 6.57 -13.54
C PRO A 45 16.93 7.54 -14.53
N ARG A 46 16.53 7.47 -15.80
CA ARG A 46 17.10 8.34 -16.85
C ARG A 46 16.56 9.77 -16.81
N ALA A 47 15.36 9.94 -16.27
CA ALA A 47 14.73 11.24 -16.08
C ALA A 47 15.15 11.94 -14.77
N GLY A 48 16.04 11.34 -13.97
CA GLY A 48 16.61 11.95 -12.78
C GLY A 48 15.71 11.88 -11.53
N PHE A 49 14.77 10.94 -11.48
CA PHE A 49 14.00 10.67 -10.26
C PHE A 49 14.85 9.94 -9.23
N ASP A 50 14.66 10.28 -7.95
CA ASP A 50 15.32 9.61 -6.84
C ASP A 50 14.65 8.26 -6.50
N GLU A 51 15.28 7.51 -5.59
CA GLU A 51 14.78 6.21 -5.12
C GLU A 51 13.38 6.32 -4.50
N LEU A 52 13.09 7.42 -3.81
CA LEU A 52 11.80 7.60 -3.13
C LEU A 52 10.67 7.74 -4.16
N ALA A 53 10.87 8.53 -5.22
CA ALA A 53 9.92 8.65 -6.32
C ALA A 53 9.73 7.32 -7.06
N VAL A 54 10.79 6.52 -7.22
CA VAL A 54 10.69 5.16 -7.77
C VAL A 54 9.84 4.27 -6.84
N ALA A 55 10.06 4.31 -5.53
CA ALA A 55 9.28 3.56 -4.55
C ALA A 55 7.79 3.99 -4.53
N LEU A 56 7.49 5.27 -4.77
CA LEU A 56 6.11 5.75 -4.97
C LEU A 56 5.43 5.03 -6.13
N THR A 57 6.09 4.92 -7.28
CA THR A 57 5.56 4.25 -8.46
C THR A 57 5.49 2.73 -8.28
N GLN A 58 6.49 2.10 -7.65
CA GLN A 58 6.47 0.68 -7.33
C GLN A 58 5.26 0.31 -6.45
N ASN A 59 4.95 1.13 -5.45
CA ASN A 59 3.78 0.92 -4.60
C ASN A 59 2.46 1.03 -5.38
N GLU A 60 2.32 2.03 -6.25
CA GLU A 60 1.12 2.15 -7.10
C GLU A 60 0.99 0.97 -8.08
N LEU A 61 2.09 0.50 -8.67
CA LEU A 61 2.08 -0.69 -9.52
C LEU A 61 1.72 -1.94 -8.72
N GLY A 62 2.27 -2.12 -7.53
CA GLY A 62 1.92 -3.23 -6.64
C GLY A 62 0.42 -3.26 -6.28
N ARG A 63 -0.17 -2.08 -6.01
CA ARG A 63 -1.63 -1.96 -5.81
C ARG A 63 -2.41 -2.38 -7.06
N VAL A 64 -2.01 -1.92 -8.23
CA VAL A 64 -2.65 -2.29 -9.51
C VAL A 64 -2.53 -3.79 -9.78
N LEU A 65 -1.35 -4.39 -9.59
CA LEU A 65 -1.11 -5.82 -9.78
C LEU A 65 -1.94 -6.67 -8.82
N ARG A 66 -2.14 -6.22 -7.58
CA ARG A 66 -3.07 -6.87 -6.64
C ARG A 66 -4.49 -6.94 -7.20
N HIS A 67 -5.01 -5.86 -7.77
CA HIS A 67 -6.34 -5.86 -8.41
C HIS A 67 -6.40 -6.77 -9.64
N LEU A 68 -5.29 -6.97 -10.33
CA LEU A 68 -5.16 -7.88 -11.47
C LEU A 68 -4.90 -9.34 -11.06
N GLY A 69 -4.67 -9.63 -9.78
CA GLY A 69 -4.36 -10.96 -9.27
C GLY A 69 -2.91 -11.42 -9.45
N ALA A 70 -2.02 -10.53 -9.89
CA ALA A 70 -0.58 -10.81 -9.99
C ALA A 70 0.10 -10.63 -8.61
N LEU A 71 -0.28 -11.47 -7.65
CA LEU A 71 0.00 -11.27 -6.22
C LEU A 71 1.49 -11.39 -5.86
N ASP A 72 2.22 -12.34 -6.47
CA ASP A 72 3.64 -12.53 -6.18
C ASP A 72 4.49 -11.33 -6.64
N GLU A 73 4.21 -10.82 -7.85
CA GLU A 73 4.89 -9.63 -8.37
C GLU A 73 4.51 -8.37 -7.57
N ALA A 74 3.24 -8.26 -7.16
CA ALA A 74 2.80 -7.18 -6.28
C ALA A 74 3.60 -7.17 -4.96
N LEU A 75 3.78 -8.35 -4.34
CA LEU A 75 4.58 -8.49 -3.12
C LEU A 75 6.04 -8.09 -3.32
N GLU A 76 6.67 -8.51 -4.43
CA GLU A 76 8.06 -8.16 -4.73
C GLU A 76 8.24 -6.63 -4.84
N LEU A 77 7.38 -5.97 -5.61
CA LEU A 77 7.46 -4.52 -5.81
C LEU A 77 7.15 -3.74 -4.53
N LEU A 78 6.11 -4.15 -3.79
CA LEU A 78 5.74 -3.49 -2.53
C LEU A 78 6.81 -3.66 -1.46
N THR A 79 7.49 -4.81 -1.41
CA THR A 79 8.59 -5.05 -0.46
C THR A 79 9.78 -4.13 -0.76
N LYS A 80 10.14 -3.96 -2.03
CA LYS A 80 11.18 -2.99 -2.45
C LYS A 80 10.80 -1.55 -2.10
N ALA A 81 9.54 -1.18 -2.35
CA ALA A 81 9.04 0.15 -2.02
C ALA A 81 9.04 0.41 -0.50
N LEU A 82 8.73 -0.61 0.30
CA LEU A 82 8.70 -0.52 1.75
C LEU A 82 10.10 -0.22 2.31
N ASP A 83 11.14 -0.91 1.86
CA ASP A 83 12.52 -0.67 2.32
C ASP A 83 12.95 0.80 2.15
N VAL A 84 12.73 1.36 0.96
CA VAL A 84 13.10 2.75 0.67
C VAL A 84 12.30 3.72 1.54
N ARG A 85 10.99 3.51 1.67
CA ARG A 85 10.10 4.38 2.44
C ARG A 85 10.36 4.30 3.93
N ASP A 86 10.66 3.12 4.48
CA ASP A 86 11.03 2.95 5.87
C ASP A 86 12.34 3.69 6.19
N ARG A 87 13.37 3.55 5.35
CA ARG A 87 14.62 4.31 5.51
C ARG A 87 14.38 5.83 5.47
N ALA A 88 13.49 6.29 4.59
CA ALA A 88 13.13 7.70 4.49
C ALA A 88 12.35 8.19 5.74
N ASP A 89 11.39 7.41 6.23
CA ASP A 89 10.62 7.69 7.43
C ASP A 89 11.52 7.77 8.69
N GLU A 90 12.50 6.86 8.80
CA GLU A 90 13.50 6.86 9.87
C GLU A 90 14.39 8.11 9.80
N ALA A 91 14.90 8.46 8.62
CA ALA A 91 15.73 9.65 8.42
C ALA A 91 14.98 10.95 8.72
N ALA A 92 13.68 11.01 8.44
CA ALA A 92 12.85 12.18 8.73
C ALA A 92 12.53 12.34 10.24
N GLY A 93 12.67 11.29 11.06
CA GLY A 93 12.43 11.32 12.50
C GLY A 93 10.98 11.63 12.92
N SER A 94 10.02 11.57 11.99
CA SER A 94 8.62 11.95 12.22
C SER A 94 7.85 10.87 12.98
N ARG A 95 7.16 11.21 14.08
CA ARG A 95 6.37 10.27 14.90
C ARG A 95 4.88 10.16 14.51
N ILE A 96 4.49 10.64 13.32
CA ILE A 96 3.10 10.58 12.85
C ILE A 96 2.77 9.15 12.39
N ALA A 97 1.54 8.67 12.64
CA ALA A 97 1.12 7.32 12.25
C ALA A 97 0.89 7.12 10.73
N LEU A 98 0.56 8.17 9.99
CA LEU A 98 0.45 8.12 8.53
C LEU A 98 1.82 8.31 7.88
N ARG A 99 2.66 7.28 8.01
CA ARG A 99 3.93 7.16 7.30
C ARG A 99 3.75 6.52 5.93
N ASP A 100 4.60 6.87 4.98
CA ASP A 100 4.59 6.25 3.65
C ASP A 100 4.88 4.74 3.73
N GLY A 101 5.70 4.32 4.70
CA GLY A 101 5.89 2.91 5.04
C GLY A 101 4.60 2.23 5.50
N ASN A 102 3.76 2.89 6.29
CA ASN A 102 2.51 2.30 6.79
C ASN A 102 1.45 2.14 5.69
N LEU A 103 1.40 3.07 4.73
CA LEU A 103 0.60 2.90 3.50
C LEU A 103 1.04 1.66 2.72
N THR A 104 2.35 1.47 2.56
CA THR A 104 2.93 0.31 1.85
C THR A 104 2.65 -1.00 2.57
N ARG A 105 2.84 -1.04 3.91
CA ARG A 105 2.49 -2.21 4.75
C ARG A 105 1.03 -2.60 4.59
N ASN A 106 0.13 -1.63 4.52
CA ASN A 106 -1.29 -1.91 4.32
C ASN A 106 -1.59 -2.50 2.94
N GLU A 107 -0.90 -2.06 1.88
CA GLU A 107 -1.03 -2.70 0.56
C GLU A 107 -0.45 -4.12 0.55
N ILE A 108 0.72 -4.36 1.17
CA ILE A 108 1.29 -5.71 1.34
C ILE A 108 0.30 -6.62 2.07
N ALA A 109 -0.28 -6.13 3.16
CA ALA A 109 -1.27 -6.88 3.93
C ALA A 109 -2.50 -7.24 3.09
N LYS A 110 -2.99 -6.34 2.22
CA LYS A 110 -4.08 -6.65 1.29
C LYS A 110 -3.68 -7.70 0.25
N VAL A 111 -2.41 -7.77 -0.16
CA VAL A 111 -1.94 -8.88 -1.00
C VAL A 111 -2.01 -10.20 -0.24
N TYR A 112 -1.54 -10.24 1.01
CA TYR A 112 -1.67 -11.42 1.85
C TYR A 112 -3.13 -11.81 2.12
N GLU A 113 -4.04 -10.85 2.33
CA GLU A 113 -5.48 -11.11 2.39
C GLU A 113 -6.00 -11.78 1.11
N ALA A 114 -5.57 -11.32 -0.07
CA ALA A 114 -5.94 -11.92 -1.36
C ALA A 114 -5.36 -13.32 -1.56
N MET A 115 -4.20 -13.62 -0.96
CA MET A 115 -3.61 -14.96 -0.94
C MET A 115 -4.25 -15.90 0.11
N GLY A 116 -5.14 -15.40 0.97
CA GLY A 116 -5.72 -16.16 2.09
C GLY A 116 -4.78 -16.30 3.30
N ASP A 117 -3.71 -15.50 3.36
CA ASP A 117 -2.74 -15.52 4.47
C ASP A 117 -2.98 -14.36 5.44
N CYS A 118 -4.10 -14.43 6.16
CA CYS A 118 -4.46 -13.44 7.19
C CYS A 118 -3.42 -13.36 8.34
N THR A 119 -2.61 -14.41 8.51
CA THR A 119 -1.51 -14.41 9.48
C THR A 119 -0.42 -13.42 9.06
N LYS A 120 0.10 -13.54 7.82
CA LYS A 120 1.09 -12.58 7.32
C LYS A 120 0.54 -11.18 7.17
N ALA A 121 -0.76 -11.04 6.85
CA ALA A 121 -1.43 -9.74 6.83
C ALA A 121 -1.43 -9.06 8.21
N LEU A 122 -1.57 -9.83 9.30
CA LEU A 122 -1.45 -9.31 10.66
C LEU A 122 0.00 -8.99 11.03
N GLU A 123 0.96 -9.87 10.69
CA GLU A 123 2.38 -9.68 10.99
C GLU A 123 2.93 -8.37 10.40
N ILE A 124 2.61 -8.06 9.13
CA ILE A 124 3.07 -6.81 8.50
C ILE A 124 2.33 -5.56 9.03
N ARG A 125 1.15 -5.74 9.65
CA ARG A 125 0.35 -4.69 10.32
C ARG A 125 0.61 -4.68 11.84
N GLU A 126 1.88 -4.60 12.22
CA GLU A 126 2.32 -4.51 13.62
C GLU A 126 1.74 -3.29 14.38
N PRO A 127 1.61 -3.35 15.72
CA PRO A 127 1.10 -2.23 16.51
C PRO A 127 1.92 -0.98 16.24
N GLY A 128 1.29 0.20 16.24
CA GLY A 128 1.94 1.45 15.87
C GLY A 128 2.13 1.66 14.36
N LYS A 129 1.99 0.62 13.52
CA LYS A 129 2.12 0.71 12.06
C LYS A 129 0.80 0.49 11.30
N ARG A 130 -0.29 0.30 12.03
CA ARG A 130 -1.62 0.04 11.48
C ARG A 130 -2.26 1.32 10.97
N ILE A 131 -2.98 1.20 9.86
CA ILE A 131 -3.84 2.23 9.31
C ILE A 131 -5.19 1.62 8.93
N CYS A 132 -6.14 2.47 8.53
CA CYS A 132 -7.42 1.99 8.00
C CYS A 132 -7.22 1.19 6.71
N SER A 133 -7.82 -0.01 6.64
CA SER A 133 -7.75 -0.87 5.46
C SER A 133 -8.76 -0.52 4.37
N ASN A 134 -9.77 0.30 4.67
CA ASN A 134 -10.74 0.77 3.68
C ASN A 134 -10.06 1.67 2.64
N GLU A 135 -10.09 1.26 1.37
CA GLU A 135 -9.47 2.00 0.25
C GLU A 135 -10.10 3.37 -0.01
N ALA A 136 -11.35 3.57 0.41
CA ALA A 136 -12.04 4.86 0.33
C ALA A 136 -11.83 5.74 1.57
N CYS A 137 -10.91 5.37 2.48
CA CYS A 137 -10.64 6.17 3.67
C CYS A 137 -9.75 7.37 3.33
N GLU A 138 -10.22 8.56 3.69
CA GLU A 138 -9.49 9.83 3.52
C GLU A 138 -8.95 10.36 4.87
N ALA A 139 -8.92 9.53 5.91
CA ALA A 139 -8.40 9.95 7.21
C ALA A 139 -6.86 10.02 7.16
N PHE A 140 -6.30 11.14 7.62
CA PHE A 140 -4.87 11.38 7.62
C PHE A 140 -4.19 11.19 8.99
N HIS A 141 -4.98 10.94 10.04
CA HIS A 141 -4.50 10.71 11.39
C HIS A 141 -5.14 9.46 11.97
N TYR A 142 -4.31 8.55 12.48
CA TYR A 142 -4.71 7.35 13.20
C TYR A 142 -4.00 7.37 14.55
N MET A 143 -4.74 7.15 15.63
CA MET A 143 -4.15 6.91 16.94
C MET A 143 -3.99 5.40 17.13
N ASP A 144 -2.79 4.98 17.56
CA ASP A 144 -2.55 3.58 17.87
C ASP A 144 -3.47 3.15 19.04
N GLY A 145 -4.13 2.01 18.89
CA GLY A 145 -5.14 1.51 19.84
C GLY A 145 -6.60 1.92 19.56
N GLU A 146 -6.87 2.87 18.66
CA GLU A 146 -8.25 3.29 18.34
C GLU A 146 -8.87 2.57 17.13
N LEU A 147 -8.05 1.80 16.39
CA LEU A 147 -8.53 1.08 15.22
C LEU A 147 -9.38 -0.14 15.61
N LEU A 148 -10.54 -0.25 14.98
CA LEU A 148 -11.44 -1.38 15.08
C LEU A 148 -10.89 -2.55 14.25
N ALA A 149 -10.49 -3.63 14.90
CA ALA A 149 -10.19 -4.88 14.20
C ALA A 149 -11.49 -5.54 13.71
N CYS A 150 -11.46 -6.15 12.53
CA CYS A 150 -12.53 -7.03 12.07
C CYS A 150 -12.77 -8.14 13.12
N SER A 151 -14.01 -8.28 13.59
CA SER A 151 -14.35 -9.18 14.71
C SER A 151 -14.12 -10.66 14.40
N ARG A 152 -14.09 -11.03 13.11
CA ARG A 152 -13.86 -12.40 12.65
C ARG A 152 -12.38 -12.68 12.43
N CYS A 153 -11.75 -11.99 11.47
CA CYS A 153 -10.38 -12.31 11.08
C CYS A 153 -9.32 -11.69 12.00
N LYS A 154 -9.59 -10.58 12.68
CA LYS A 154 -8.63 -9.83 13.51
C LYS A 154 -7.37 -9.30 12.79
N CYS A 155 -7.16 -9.56 11.50
CA CYS A 155 -6.00 -9.09 10.72
C CYS A 155 -6.24 -7.81 9.88
N VAL A 156 -7.46 -7.27 9.89
CA VAL A 156 -7.85 -6.06 9.14
C VAL A 156 -8.41 -5.01 10.10
N PHE A 157 -8.04 -3.74 9.90
CA PHE A 157 -8.26 -2.66 10.86
C PHE A 157 -8.96 -1.46 10.24
N TYR A 158 -9.81 -0.78 11.01
CA TYR A 158 -10.64 0.32 10.52
C TYR A 158 -10.68 1.48 11.51
N CYS A 159 -10.61 2.72 11.02
CA CYS A 159 -10.76 3.90 11.87
C CYS A 159 -12.19 4.13 12.35
N SER A 160 -13.18 3.50 11.72
CA SER A 160 -14.60 3.66 12.07
C SER A 160 -15.44 2.48 11.61
N LYS A 161 -16.62 2.31 12.23
CA LYS A 161 -17.64 1.35 11.78
C LYS A 161 -18.11 1.65 10.35
N THR A 162 -18.09 2.92 9.94
CA THR A 162 -18.42 3.32 8.56
C THR A 162 -17.40 2.75 7.57
N CYS A 163 -16.11 2.92 7.83
CA CYS A 163 -15.06 2.33 7.01
C CYS A 163 -15.11 0.79 7.00
N GLN A 164 -15.37 0.17 8.15
CA GLN A 164 -15.54 -1.27 8.25
C GLN A 164 -16.70 -1.77 7.36
N ARG A 165 -17.88 -1.14 7.45
CA ARG A 165 -19.04 -1.53 6.65
C ARG A 165 -18.80 -1.33 5.16
N HIS A 166 -18.17 -0.23 4.78
CA HIS A 166 -17.84 0.05 3.39
C HIS A 166 -16.89 -1.02 2.83
N ASP A 167 -15.74 -1.24 3.46
CA ASP A 167 -14.76 -2.26 3.01
C ASP A 167 -15.36 -3.68 3.05
N TRP A 168 -16.22 -3.99 4.02
CA TRP A 168 -16.95 -5.26 4.05
C TRP A 168 -17.76 -5.48 2.78
N THR A 169 -18.49 -4.46 2.33
CA THR A 169 -19.32 -4.56 1.13
C THR A 169 -18.53 -4.57 -0.18
N THR A 170 -17.39 -3.87 -0.25
CA THR A 170 -16.67 -3.68 -1.50
C THR A 170 -15.56 -4.70 -1.74
N ARG A 171 -14.96 -5.26 -0.68
CA ARG A 171 -13.76 -6.10 -0.82
C ARG A 171 -13.63 -7.18 0.26
N HIS A 172 -13.65 -6.80 1.53
CA HIS A 172 -13.17 -7.65 2.62
C HIS A 172 -14.05 -8.88 2.89
N LYS A 173 -15.38 -8.83 2.68
CA LYS A 173 -16.26 -9.98 2.93
C LYS A 173 -15.83 -11.26 2.22
N LEU A 174 -15.29 -11.15 1.01
CA LEU A 174 -14.83 -12.28 0.20
C LEU A 174 -13.45 -12.81 0.65
N LEU A 175 -12.66 -11.98 1.33
CA LEU A 175 -11.29 -12.28 1.75
C LEU A 175 -11.18 -12.62 3.24
N CYS A 176 -12.23 -12.42 4.01
CA CYS A 176 -12.21 -12.56 5.47
C CYS A 176 -12.04 -14.03 5.90
N GLN A 177 -10.85 -14.37 6.40
CA GLN A 177 -10.47 -15.68 6.93
C GLN A 177 -9.87 -15.55 8.33
N GLU A 178 -10.08 -16.54 9.21
CA GLU A 178 -9.58 -16.50 10.58
C GLU A 178 -8.05 -16.68 10.65
N VAL A 179 -7.40 -15.99 11.60
CA VAL A 179 -6.00 -16.24 11.93
C VAL A 179 -5.89 -17.53 12.72
N LYS A 180 -4.88 -18.36 12.43
CA LYS A 180 -4.60 -19.56 13.22
C LYS A 180 -4.16 -19.17 14.64
N MET A 181 -4.87 -19.66 15.65
CA MET A 181 -4.75 -19.26 17.08
C MET A 181 -3.34 -19.33 17.66
N GLU A 182 -2.49 -20.26 17.19
CA GLU A 182 -1.13 -20.46 17.69
C GLU A 182 -0.24 -19.21 17.59
N LYS A 183 -0.44 -18.40 16.54
CA LYS A 183 0.37 -17.19 16.30
C LYS A 183 -0.16 -15.96 17.04
N MET A 184 -1.47 -15.87 17.26
CA MET A 184 -2.12 -14.75 17.95
C MET A 184 -1.62 -14.62 19.40
N LEU A 185 -1.45 -15.75 20.09
CA LEU A 185 -0.95 -15.81 21.47
C LEU A 185 0.53 -15.42 21.63
N SER A 186 1.35 -15.52 20.59
CA SER A 186 2.74 -15.01 20.64
C SER A 186 2.80 -13.49 20.56
N TRP A 187 1.78 -12.89 19.94
CA TRP A 187 1.70 -11.47 19.63
C TRP A 187 1.09 -10.65 20.77
N GLU A 188 0.12 -11.21 21.50
CA GLU A 188 -0.48 -10.60 22.69
C GLU A 188 0.45 -10.65 23.93
N ARG A 189 1.44 -11.55 23.94
CA ARG A 189 2.40 -11.70 25.05
C ARG A 189 3.68 -10.88 24.88
N GLY A 190 3.83 -10.17 23.76
CA GLY A 190 4.99 -9.33 23.44
C GLY A 190 4.77 -7.83 23.62
N GLN A 191 3.67 -7.41 24.25
CA GLN A 191 3.39 -6.04 24.66
C GLN A 191 3.84 -5.79 26.10
#